data_AF-A0A1J8QDY7-F1
#
_entry.id   AF-A0A1J8QDY7-F1
#
_cell.length_a   1.000
_cell.length_b   1.000
_cell.length_c   1.000
_cell.angle_alpha   90.00
_cell.angle_beta   90.00
_cell.angle_gamma   90.00
#
_symmetry.space_group_name_H-M   'P 1'
#
loop_
_entity.id
_entity.type
_entity.pdbx_description
1 polymer ?
#
loop_
_entity_poly.entity_id
_entity_poly.type
_entity_poly.pdbx_seq_one_letter_code
_entity_poly.pdbx_strand_id
1 'polypeptide(L)'
;MVSRPKIPDIPGKASFKGSAVHSSQFTSAANYIGKKAVVVGACTSGHDIAQDFFNHDFDVTMYQRSSTFVITAQTVAKILGGKCFRNYR
;
A
#
# COMPACT_ATOMS: atom_id res chain seq x y z
N MET A 1 -2.16 -9.07 13.91
CA MET A 1 -2.29 -10.47 13.42
C MET A 1 -1.61 -10.56 12.07
N VAL A 2 -0.54 -11.34 11.92
CA VAL A 2 0.07 -11.64 10.63
C VAL A 2 -0.51 -12.95 10.10
N SER A 3 -1.20 -12.88 8.96
CA SER A 3 -1.64 -14.07 8.22
C SER A 3 -0.51 -14.60 7.35
N ARG A 4 -0.58 -15.88 6.97
CA ARG A 4 0.40 -16.47 6.04
C ARG A 4 0.32 -15.74 4.69
N PRO A 5 1.45 -15.42 4.06
CA PRO A 5 1.48 -14.77 2.75
C PRO A 5 0.63 -15.55 1.73
N LYS A 6 -0.31 -14.86 1.08
CA LYS A 6 -1.14 -15.45 0.03
C LYS A 6 -0.72 -14.86 -1.30
N ILE A 7 0.17 -15.55 -1.98
CA ILE A 7 0.64 -15.13 -3.29
C ILE A 7 -0.33 -15.70 -4.35
N PRO A 8 -1.01 -14.85 -5.13
CA PRO A 8 -1.87 -15.33 -6.21
C PRO A 8 -1.03 -16.01 -7.30
N ASP A 9 -1.62 -17.01 -7.92
CA ASP A 9 -1.10 -17.54 -9.18
C ASP A 9 -1.61 -16.65 -10.32
N ILE A 10 -0.68 -16.05 -11.05
CA ILE A 10 -0.96 -15.08 -12.11
C ILE A 10 -0.36 -15.65 -13.40
N PRO A 11 -1.14 -15.76 -14.49
CA PRO A 11 -0.60 -16.18 -15.78
C PRO A 11 0.60 -15.32 -16.20
N GLY A 12 1.71 -15.96 -16.59
CA GLY A 12 2.93 -15.26 -16.98
C GLY A 12 3.81 -14.76 -15.82
N LYS A 13 3.47 -15.06 -14.56
CA LYS A 13 4.29 -14.68 -13.41
C LYS A 13 5.72 -15.23 -13.48
N ALA A 14 5.89 -16.46 -13.97
CA ALA A 14 7.21 -17.09 -14.09
C ALA A 14 8.09 -16.48 -15.19
N SER A 15 7.49 -15.84 -16.20
CA SER A 15 8.23 -15.16 -17.28
C SER A 15 8.53 -13.69 -16.96
N PHE A 16 8.01 -13.17 -15.84
CA PHE A 16 8.31 -11.81 -15.39
C PHE A 16 9.78 -11.70 -14.96
N LYS A 17 10.54 -10.86 -15.67
CA LYS A 17 11.97 -10.63 -15.41
C LYS A 17 12.24 -9.66 -14.26
N GLY A 18 11.21 -9.00 -13.74
CA GLY A 18 11.32 -8.09 -12.61
C GLY A 18 11.26 -8.81 -11.26
N SER A 19 11.33 -8.05 -10.18
CA SER A 19 11.17 -8.59 -8.83
C SER A 19 9.70 -8.61 -8.45
N ALA A 20 9.21 -9.77 -8.00
CA ALA A 20 7.86 -9.93 -7.45
C ALA A 20 8.00 -10.35 -5.98
N VAL A 21 7.58 -9.46 -5.07
CA VAL A 21 7.64 -9.69 -3.62
C VAL A 21 6.26 -9.56 -3.00
N HIS A 22 5.98 -10.38 -1.99
CA HIS A 22 4.77 -10.21 -1.17
C HIS A 22 4.99 -9.07 -0.16
N SER A 23 3.92 -8.38 0.26
CA SER A 23 4.01 -7.25 1.21
C SER A 23 4.75 -7.61 2.50
N SER A 24 4.63 -8.85 2.96
CA SER A 24 5.35 -9.36 4.15
C SER A 24 6.88 -9.44 4.00
N GLN A 25 7.39 -9.40 2.77
CA GLN A 25 8.83 -9.42 2.45
C GLN A 25 9.32 -8.06 1.96
N PHE A 26 8.41 -7.11 1.75
CA PHE A 26 8.75 -5.75 1.36
C PHE A 26 9.35 -5.01 2.56
N THR A 27 10.52 -4.42 2.36
CA THR A 27 11.23 -3.65 3.40
C THR A 27 11.29 -2.17 3.08
N SER A 28 11.60 -1.80 1.84
CA SER A 28 11.64 -0.42 1.37
C SER A 28 11.68 -0.34 -0.16
N ALA A 29 11.09 0.71 -0.71
CA ALA A 29 11.14 1.08 -2.12
C ALA A 29 12.56 1.43 -2.60
N ALA A 30 13.45 1.88 -1.71
CA ALA A 30 14.85 2.20 -2.02
C ALA A 30 15.62 1.04 -2.68
N ASN A 31 15.22 -0.22 -2.44
CA ASN A 31 15.85 -1.40 -3.02
C ASN A 31 15.54 -1.59 -4.52
N TYR A 32 14.66 -0.76 -5.09
CA TYR A 32 14.16 -0.93 -6.46
C TYR A 32 14.45 0.27 -7.37
N ILE A 33 15.29 1.22 -6.93
CA ILE A 33 15.52 2.51 -7.61
C ILE A 33 15.82 2.31 -9.10
N GLY A 34 15.19 3.14 -9.94
CA GLY A 34 15.31 3.09 -11.40
C GLY A 34 14.42 2.05 -12.10
N LYS A 35 13.56 1.34 -11.37
CA LYS A 35 12.56 0.42 -11.94
C LYS A 35 11.17 1.06 -11.93
N LYS A 36 10.22 0.46 -12.66
CA LYS A 36 8.79 0.79 -12.54
C LYS A 36 8.14 -0.14 -11.51
N ALA A 37 7.18 0.38 -10.75
CA ALA A 37 6.53 -0.36 -9.66
C ALA A 37 5.05 -0.59 -9.95
N VAL A 38 4.59 -1.82 -9.68
CA VAL A 38 3.16 -2.17 -9.68
C VAL A 38 2.82 -2.80 -8.34
N VAL A 39 1.86 -2.21 -7.64
CA VAL A 39 1.34 -2.71 -6.37
C VAL A 39 0.01 -3.40 -6.61
N VAL A 40 -0.08 -4.70 -6.31
CA VAL A 40 -1.30 -5.49 -6.47
C VAL A 40 -2.05 -5.55 -5.14
N GLY A 41 -3.19 -4.86 -5.05
CA GLY A 41 -3.99 -4.74 -3.83
C GLY A 41 -4.05 -3.30 -3.33
N ALA A 42 -5.22 -2.91 -2.81
CA ALA A 42 -5.53 -1.53 -2.42
C ALA A 42 -6.05 -1.43 -0.97
N CYS A 43 -5.74 -2.38 -0.10
CA CYS A 43 -5.96 -2.22 1.34
C CYS A 43 -4.78 -1.50 2.00
N THR A 44 -4.74 -1.46 3.34
CA THR A 44 -3.73 -0.77 4.16
C THR A 44 -2.30 -1.00 3.67
N SER A 45 -1.82 -2.25 3.64
CA SER A 45 -0.44 -2.53 3.21
C SER A 45 -0.15 -2.15 1.77
N GLY A 46 -1.15 -2.21 0.88
CA GLY A 46 -0.99 -1.78 -0.52
C GLY A 46 -0.79 -0.27 -0.62
N HIS A 47 -1.57 0.50 0.16
CA HIS A 47 -1.44 1.95 0.25
C HIS A 47 -0.10 2.36 0.88
N ASP A 48 0.33 1.71 1.96
CA ASP A 48 1.61 2.01 2.61
C ASP A 48 2.80 1.81 1.66
N ILE A 49 2.81 0.68 0.93
CA ILE A 49 3.87 0.36 -0.04
C ILE A 49 3.83 1.33 -1.24
N ALA A 50 2.65 1.64 -1.76
CA ALA A 50 2.52 2.58 -2.87
C ALA A 50 2.97 3.99 -2.47
N GLN A 51 2.67 4.42 -1.25
CA GLN A 51 3.16 5.69 -0.70
C GLN A 51 4.69 5.68 -0.59
N ASP A 52 5.29 4.58 -0.13
CA ASP A 52 6.75 4.47 -0.04
C ASP A 52 7.42 4.56 -1.43
N PHE A 53 6.86 3.90 -2.45
CA PHE A 53 7.34 4.06 -3.83
C PHE A 53 7.17 5.50 -4.35
N PHE A 54 6.02 6.12 -4.11
CA PHE A 54 5.77 7.50 -4.50
C PHE A 54 6.77 8.48 -3.86
N ASN A 55 7.09 8.27 -2.57
CA ASN A 55 8.06 9.10 -1.84
C ASN A 55 9.50 8.95 -2.35
N HIS A 56 9.81 7.87 -3.08
CA HIS A 56 11.10 7.63 -3.71
C HIS A 56 11.10 7.97 -5.22
N ASP A 57 10.16 8.81 -5.66
CA ASP A 57 10.04 9.30 -7.04
C ASP A 57 9.80 8.21 -8.10
N PHE A 58 9.10 7.13 -7.73
CA PHE A 58 8.71 6.09 -8.68
C PHE A 58 7.40 6.41 -9.40
N ASP A 59 7.35 6.02 -10.68
CA ASP A 59 6.11 5.78 -11.41
C ASP A 59 5.46 4.50 -10.87
N VAL A 60 4.55 4.66 -9.90
CA VAL A 60 3.85 3.57 -9.21
C VAL A 60 2.41 3.43 -9.71
N THR A 61 2.05 2.21 -10.12
CA THR A 61 0.67 1.85 -10.49
C THR A 61 0.06 0.92 -9.44
N MET A 62 -1.12 1.26 -8.91
CA MET A 62 -1.85 0.40 -7.97
C MET A 62 -3.00 -0.32 -8.68
N TYR A 63 -3.04 -1.65 -8.59
CA TYR A 63 -4.13 -2.47 -9.11
C TYR A 63 -5.14 -2.81 -8.01
N GLN A 64 -6.36 -2.30 -8.16
CA GLN A 64 -7.47 -2.52 -7.24
C GLN A 64 -8.51 -3.48 -7.86
N ARG A 65 -8.67 -4.69 -7.29
CA ARG A 65 -9.71 -5.64 -7.74
C ARG A 65 -11.11 -5.29 -7.23
N SER A 66 -11.19 -4.81 -5.99
CA SER A 66 -12.45 -4.55 -5.28
C SER A 66 -12.40 -3.16 -4.67
N SER A 67 -13.55 -2.51 -4.53
CA SER A 67 -13.62 -1.18 -3.94
C SER A 67 -13.06 -1.18 -2.52
N THR A 68 -12.24 -0.16 -2.22
CA THR A 68 -11.74 0.08 -0.87
C THR A 68 -12.24 1.44 -0.41
N PHE A 69 -12.81 1.48 0.80
CA PHE A 69 -13.18 2.75 1.42
C PHE A 69 -11.95 3.37 2.08
N VAL A 70 -11.56 4.56 1.61
CA VAL A 70 -10.40 5.29 2.12
C VAL A 70 -10.90 6.51 2.87
N ILE A 71 -10.45 6.66 4.12
CA ILE A 71 -10.77 7.79 4.99
C ILE A 71 -9.49 8.30 5.64
N THR A 72 -9.36 9.61 5.77
CA THR A 72 -8.22 10.20 6.47
C THR A 72 -8.42 10.09 7.98
N ALA A 73 -7.33 9.92 8.73
CA ALA A 73 -7.37 9.94 10.19
C ALA A 73 -7.98 11.25 10.73
N GLN A 74 -7.77 12.36 10.04
CA GLN A 74 -8.37 13.66 10.38
C GLN A 74 -9.90 13.64 10.29
N THR A 75 -10.47 13.01 9.25
CA THR A 75 -11.92 12.86 9.11
C THR A 75 -12.47 11.94 10.20
N VAL A 76 -11.80 10.82 10.49
CA VAL A 76 -12.17 9.94 11.60
C VAL A 76 -12.14 10.69 12.93
N ALA A 77 -11.09 11.47 13.21
CA ALA A 77 -10.98 12.27 14.42
C ALA A 77 -12.06 13.36 14.52
N LYS A 78 -12.48 13.97 13.40
CA LYS A 78 -13.61 14.92 13.39
C LYS A 78 -14.95 14.26 13.68
N ILE A 79 -15.18 13.08 13.09
CA ILE A 79 -16.45 12.33 13.24
C ILE A 79 -16.56 11.71 14.64
N LEU A 80 -15.50 11.03 15.10
CA LEU A 80 -15.48 10.35 16.40
C LEU A 80 -15.14 11.29 17.57
N GLY A 81 -14.33 12.32 17.32
CA GLY A 81 -13.89 13.30 18.32
C GLY A 81 -14.83 14.48 18.50
N GLY A 82 -16.03 14.44 17.92
CA GLY A 82 -17.12 15.39 18.12
C GLY A 82 -17.59 15.43 19.58
N LYS A 83 -16.77 16.07 20.43
CA LYS A 83 -16.93 16.56 21.82
C LYS A 83 -15.68 16.36 22.71
N CYS A 84 -14.64 15.64 22.29
CA CYS A 84 -13.51 15.30 23.19
C CYS A 84 -12.22 16.12 22.96
N PHE A 85 -11.93 16.59 21.74
CA PHE A 85 -10.64 17.27 21.44
C PHE A 85 -10.72 18.80 21.34
N ARG A 86 -11.77 19.42 21.91
CA ARG A 86 -12.01 20.87 21.77
C ARG A 86 -11.16 21.76 22.69
N ASN A 87 -10.23 21.19 23.47
CA ASN A 87 -9.39 21.89 24.45
C ASN A 87 -7.91 21.46 24.43
N TYR A 88 -7.28 21.44 23.25
CA TYR A 88 -5.82 21.57 23.18
C TYR A 88 -5.49 22.83 22.38
N ARG A 89 -5.47 23.95 23.09
CA ARG A 89 -4.70 25.15 22.77
C ARG A 89 -3.55 25.22 23.77
#